data_AF-A0A0F9C8K4-F1
#
_entry.id   AF-A0A0F9C8K4-F1
#
_cell.length_a   1.000
_cell.length_b   1.000
_cell.length_c   1.000
_cell.angle_alpha   90.00
_cell.angle_beta   90.00
_cell.angle_gamma   90.00
#
_symmetry.space_group_name_H-M   'P 1'
#
loop_
_entity.id
_entity.type
_entity.pdbx_description
1 polymer ?
#
loop_
_entity_poly.entity_id
_entity_poly.type
_entity_poly.pdbx_seq_one_letter_code
_entity_poly.pdbx_strand_id
1 'polypeptide(L)'
;MSDQDKLEFVERRICIGMITSTEYIQRVILFWRADLLATKWSRLVCQWSLEYYDKYKHSPGQDIESLYERNKAELDPDTQDAMGAFLRGLSNEYKQEYDRYDEEGRQIFNVEYLIDQTKEYFQQQNLIRHQEEIAQRIDRGELQEGEAAAFTFAPAYVDHTTYIEPFSDMAGPALRAAFTARQAPLIRYPSAIGQFWNDEMTREAFVAIMAAEKKGKSWILMDAAIRAARQGCNTVLFQAGDMTENQMLRRIAIYAAQRSDQERYCKNIWMPILDCKRHQQDKCEDSRRQKQYYPDPILETSSPMYDDLIMAAKTFRKHSPCRNCPAIRGSVWLQKQKDAQPLTKEEVEREMRGFQQKHVKGRLRLSTHANGTLSVTVMKALLDLWERTEHFIPDAIIVDYADILAPCPDFARMEFRHQENQKWQRLRNLSQERHSL
;
A
#
# COMPACT_ATOMS: atom_id res chain seq x y z
N MET A 1 40.16 -12.79 7.88
CA MET A 1 39.34 -12.59 9.10
C MET A 1 38.21 -13.59 9.07
N SER A 2 38.10 -14.38 10.13
CA SER A 2 36.91 -15.19 10.38
C SER A 2 35.69 -14.28 10.54
N ASP A 3 34.46 -14.78 10.36
CA ASP A 3 33.26 -13.96 10.61
C ASP A 3 33.13 -13.56 12.09
N GLN A 4 33.76 -14.32 12.99
CA GLN A 4 33.86 -14.00 14.41
C GLN A 4 34.77 -12.77 14.65
N ASP A 5 35.88 -12.67 13.92
CA ASP A 5 36.80 -11.51 14.01
C ASP A 5 36.12 -10.22 13.55
N LYS A 6 35.22 -10.29 12.56
CA LYS A 6 34.47 -9.13 12.06
C LYS A 6 33.46 -8.62 13.08
N LEU A 7 32.77 -9.54 13.76
CA LEU A 7 31.79 -9.20 14.79
C LEU A 7 32.47 -8.56 16.01
N GLU A 8 33.59 -9.14 16.44
CA GLU A 8 34.41 -8.58 17.52
C GLU A 8 34.91 -7.17 17.17
N PHE A 9 35.35 -6.96 15.93
CA PHE A 9 35.76 -5.64 15.44
C PHE A 9 34.64 -4.59 15.55
N VAL A 10 33.42 -4.90 15.11
CA VAL A 10 32.29 -3.95 15.21
C VAL A 10 31.92 -3.68 16.66
N GLU A 11 31.91 -4.71 17.51
CA GLU A 11 31.58 -4.60 18.93
C GLU A 11 32.52 -3.64 19.67
N ARG A 12 33.82 -3.71 19.35
CA ARG A 12 34.83 -2.79 19.91
C ARG A 12 34.59 -1.35 19.46
N ARG A 13 34.19 -1.13 18.20
CA ARG A 13 33.83 0.21 17.69
C ARG A 13 32.57 0.76 18.34
N ILE A 14 31.59 -0.09 18.66
CA ILE A 14 30.42 0.29 19.48
C ILE A 14 30.89 0.80 20.84
N CYS A 15 31.77 0.07 21.54
CA CYS A 15 32.30 0.52 22.83
C CYS A 15 33.03 1.86 22.72
N ILE A 16 33.87 2.05 21.70
CA ILE A 16 34.56 3.31 21.46
C ILE A 16 33.54 4.45 21.27
N GLY A 17 32.55 4.27 20.39
CA GLY A 17 31.48 5.24 20.18
C GLY A 17 30.73 5.60 21.47
N MET A 18 30.41 4.61 22.30
CA MET A 18 29.77 4.80 23.61
C MET A 18 30.65 5.51 24.64
N ILE A 19 31.98 5.44 24.52
CA ILE A 19 32.90 6.16 25.41
C ILE A 19 33.09 7.60 24.92
N THR A 20 33.23 7.82 23.61
CA THR A 20 33.81 9.07 23.08
C THR A 20 32.81 10.01 22.43
N SER A 21 31.61 9.57 22.07
CA SER A 21 30.64 10.40 21.34
C SER A 21 29.28 10.49 22.04
N THR A 22 28.96 11.69 22.54
CA THR A 22 27.63 12.01 23.08
C THR A 22 26.53 11.85 22.04
N GLU A 23 26.76 12.25 20.79
CA GLU A 23 25.80 12.12 19.68
C GLU A 23 25.47 10.66 19.40
N TYR A 24 26.49 9.79 19.43
CA TYR A 24 26.31 8.36 19.20
C TYR A 24 25.43 7.74 20.30
N ILE A 25 25.72 8.00 21.58
CA ILE A 25 24.90 7.49 22.70
C ILE A 25 23.45 7.95 22.57
N GLN A 26 23.22 9.23 22.24
CA GLN A 26 21.88 9.81 22.06
C GLN A 26 21.02 9.07 21.03
N ARG A 27 21.64 8.62 19.93
CA ARG A 27 20.92 7.93 18.86
C ARG A 27 20.77 6.44 19.15
N VAL A 28 21.81 5.82 19.69
CA VAL A 28 21.85 4.37 19.96
C VAL A 28 20.97 3.95 21.14
N ILE A 29 20.80 4.81 22.16
CA ILE A 29 19.96 4.51 23.33
C ILE A 29 18.51 4.18 22.95
N LEU A 30 18.02 4.71 21.83
CA LEU A 30 16.66 4.49 21.34
C LEU A 30 16.38 3.05 20.91
N PHE A 31 17.42 2.28 20.59
CA PHE A 31 17.32 0.89 20.15
C PHE A 31 18.35 -0.02 20.85
N TRP A 32 18.84 0.39 22.02
CA TRP A 32 19.90 -0.31 22.73
C TRP A 32 19.46 -1.67 23.29
N ARG A 33 20.27 -2.70 23.02
CA ARG A 33 20.03 -4.08 23.45
C ARG A 33 21.32 -4.72 23.95
N ALA A 34 21.64 -4.50 25.23
CA ALA A 34 22.86 -5.02 25.86
C ALA A 34 23.00 -6.55 25.78
N ASP A 35 21.87 -7.25 25.72
CA ASP A 35 21.79 -8.70 25.60
C ASP A 35 22.29 -9.25 24.26
N LEU A 36 22.46 -8.39 23.24
CA LEU A 36 22.94 -8.77 21.90
C LEU A 36 24.44 -8.61 21.71
N LEU A 37 25.16 -7.96 22.64
CA LEU A 37 26.63 -7.91 22.59
C LEU A 37 27.20 -9.29 22.94
N ALA A 38 28.17 -9.79 22.19
CA ALA A 38 28.70 -11.14 22.41
C ALA A 38 29.58 -11.22 23.66
N THR A 39 30.43 -10.20 23.89
CA THR A 39 31.42 -10.24 24.97
C THR A 39 30.89 -9.61 26.27
N LYS A 40 31.22 -10.24 27.40
CA LYS A 40 30.90 -9.72 28.75
C LYS A 40 31.53 -8.34 28.98
N TRP A 41 32.71 -8.11 28.40
CA TRP A 41 33.48 -6.87 28.54
C TRP A 41 32.77 -5.67 27.91
N SER A 42 32.36 -5.82 26.64
CA SER A 42 31.63 -4.76 25.93
C SER A 42 30.32 -4.41 26.61
N ARG A 43 29.60 -5.41 27.16
CA ARG A 43 28.37 -5.17 27.94
C ARG A 43 28.61 -4.26 29.14
N LEU A 44 29.64 -4.57 29.93
CA LEU A 44 30.00 -3.78 31.12
C LEU A 44 30.43 -2.36 30.76
N VAL A 45 31.29 -2.21 29.76
CA VAL A 45 31.78 -0.89 29.32
C VAL A 45 30.62 -0.03 28.81
N CYS A 46 29.77 -0.58 27.94
CA CYS A 46 28.62 0.15 27.42
C CYS A 46 27.58 0.46 28.51
N GLN A 47 27.41 -0.43 29.51
CA GLN A 47 26.57 -0.16 30.68
C GLN A 47 27.10 1.04 31.47
N TRP A 48 28.41 1.07 31.78
CA TRP A 48 29.00 2.21 32.48
C TRP A 48 28.85 3.52 31.69
N SER A 49 29.02 3.47 30.37
CA SER A 49 28.78 4.62 29.49
C SER A 49 27.34 5.12 29.55
N LEU A 50 26.36 4.22 29.58
CA LEU A 50 24.94 4.58 29.67
C LEU A 50 24.58 5.17 31.03
N GLU A 51 25.04 4.57 32.13
CA GLU A 51 24.82 5.09 33.48
C GLU A 51 25.44 6.48 33.66
N TYR A 52 26.63 6.68 33.10
CA TYR A 52 27.30 7.97 33.09
C TYR A 52 26.50 8.99 32.25
N TYR A 53 26.09 8.62 31.03
CA TYR A 53 25.29 9.48 30.17
C TYR A 53 23.96 9.85 30.81
N ASP A 54 23.29 8.92 31.49
CA ASP A 54 22.02 9.23 32.15
C ASP A 54 22.18 10.28 33.25
N LYS A 55 23.29 10.23 34.00
CA LYS A 55 23.59 11.16 35.09
C LYS A 55 24.14 12.51 34.61
N TYR A 56 25.03 12.53 33.62
CA TYR A 56 25.81 13.71 33.23
C TYR A 56 25.43 14.29 31.85
N LYS A 57 24.59 13.57 31.08
CA LYS A 57 24.11 13.94 29.73
C LYS A 57 25.22 14.18 28.69
N HIS A 58 26.41 13.62 28.90
CA HIS A 58 27.49 13.53 27.92
C HIS A 58 28.24 12.19 28.03
N SER A 59 29.01 11.84 27.00
CA SER A 59 29.80 10.60 26.99
C SER A 59 30.96 10.63 28.02
N PRO A 60 31.39 9.48 28.57
CA PRO A 60 32.44 9.43 29.60
C PRO A 60 33.79 10.00 29.18
N GLY A 61 34.21 9.79 27.92
CA GLY A 61 35.54 10.16 27.44
C GLY A 61 36.65 9.59 28.33
N GLN A 62 37.51 10.47 28.86
CA GLN A 62 38.61 10.10 29.77
C GLN A 62 38.12 9.59 31.13
N ASP A 63 36.90 9.92 31.55
CA ASP A 63 36.35 9.49 32.84
C ASP A 63 36.07 7.98 32.89
N ILE A 64 36.15 7.27 31.76
CA ILE A 64 36.04 5.81 31.72
C ILE A 64 37.11 5.12 32.57
N GLU A 65 38.29 5.72 32.72
CA GLU A 65 39.36 5.20 33.60
C GLU A 65 38.94 5.29 35.08
N SER A 66 38.31 6.40 35.46
CA SER A 66 37.79 6.60 36.81
C SER A 66 36.61 5.66 37.10
N LEU A 67 35.75 5.41 36.11
CA LEU A 67 34.66 4.44 36.21
C LEU A 67 35.18 3.01 36.39
N TYR A 68 36.22 2.64 35.64
CA TYR A 68 36.87 1.35 35.77
C TYR A 68 37.48 1.15 37.17
N GLU A 69 38.29 2.08 37.66
CA GLU A 69 38.92 1.95 38.99
C GLU A 69 37.87 1.90 40.13
N ARG A 70 36.75 2.61 39.99
CA ARG A 70 35.64 2.55 40.97
C ARG A 70 34.98 1.17 41.00
N ASN A 71 34.72 0.59 39.84
CA ASN A 71 34.00 -0.68 39.72
C ASN A 71 34.92 -1.91 39.83
N LYS A 72 36.24 -1.71 39.79
CA LYS A 72 37.28 -2.76 39.90
C LYS A 72 37.15 -3.62 41.15
N ALA A 73 36.77 -3.01 42.28
CA ALA A 73 36.62 -3.72 43.56
C ALA A 73 35.49 -4.77 43.55
N GLU A 74 34.55 -4.67 42.61
CA GLU A 74 33.42 -5.60 42.47
C GLU A 74 33.68 -6.72 41.45
N LEU A 75 34.83 -6.69 40.77
CA LEU A 75 35.22 -7.67 39.74
C LEU A 75 36.19 -8.71 40.33
N ASP A 76 36.08 -9.96 39.89
CA ASP A 76 37.04 -11.01 40.24
C ASP A 76 38.44 -10.72 39.66
N PRO A 77 39.53 -11.23 40.29
CA PRO A 77 40.91 -10.87 39.91
C PRO A 77 41.24 -11.14 38.43
N ASP A 78 40.78 -12.26 37.87
CA ASP A 78 41.01 -12.61 36.46
C ASP A 78 40.29 -11.64 35.50
N THR A 79 39.12 -11.15 35.92
CA THR A 79 38.29 -10.18 35.20
C THR A 79 38.87 -8.77 35.23
N GLN A 80 39.60 -8.40 36.28
CA GLN A 80 40.28 -7.09 36.36
C GLN A 80 41.38 -6.96 35.30
N ASP A 81 42.29 -7.94 35.22
CA ASP A 81 43.42 -7.86 34.29
C ASP A 81 42.96 -7.89 32.83
N ALA A 82 41.95 -8.72 32.51
CA ALA A 82 41.36 -8.82 31.18
C ALA A 82 40.64 -7.52 30.76
N MET A 83 39.86 -6.91 31.66
CA MET A 83 39.18 -5.64 31.38
C MET A 83 40.17 -4.48 31.17
N GLY A 84 41.21 -4.40 31.99
CA GLY A 84 42.27 -3.41 31.83
C GLY A 84 43.00 -3.54 30.48
N ALA A 85 43.27 -4.77 30.03
CA ALA A 85 43.82 -5.03 28.71
C ALA A 85 42.85 -4.63 27.58
N PHE A 86 41.56 -4.94 27.74
CA PHE A 86 40.51 -4.59 26.78
C PHE A 86 40.40 -3.07 26.58
N LEU A 87 40.30 -2.29 27.66
CA LEU A 87 40.23 -0.83 27.63
C LEU A 87 41.47 -0.21 26.98
N ARG A 88 42.68 -0.69 27.32
CA ARG A 88 43.92 -0.26 26.65
C ARG A 88 43.89 -0.54 25.16
N GLY A 89 43.33 -1.68 24.74
CA GLY A 89 43.11 -2.01 23.34
C GLY A 89 42.17 -1.01 22.66
N LEU A 90 41.03 -0.69 23.28
CA LEU A 90 40.08 0.29 22.74
C LEU A 90 40.71 1.68 22.60
N SER A 91 41.50 2.12 23.59
CA SER A 91 42.22 3.39 23.52
C SER A 91 43.24 3.44 22.38
N ASN A 92 43.92 2.33 22.10
CA ASN A 92 44.87 2.25 20.98
C ASN A 92 44.16 2.26 19.63
N GLU A 93 43.06 1.53 19.48
CA GLU A 93 42.20 1.56 18.28
C GLU A 93 41.60 2.94 18.04
N TYR A 94 41.13 3.59 19.11
CA TYR A 94 40.70 4.98 19.06
C TYR A 94 41.81 5.88 18.50
N LYS A 95 43.03 5.81 19.03
CA LYS A 95 44.16 6.63 18.51
C LYS A 95 44.50 6.33 17.04
N GLN A 96 44.37 5.09 16.59
CA GLN A 96 44.71 4.70 15.21
C GLN A 96 43.65 5.08 14.17
N GLU A 97 42.37 5.03 14.54
CA GLU A 97 41.25 5.35 13.65
C GLU A 97 40.76 6.81 13.80
N TYR A 98 40.83 7.41 14.99
CA TYR A 98 40.10 8.63 15.35
C TYR A 98 40.96 9.90 15.50
N ASP A 99 42.30 9.79 15.50
CA ASP A 99 43.22 10.94 15.36
C ASP A 99 43.42 11.35 13.89
N ARG A 100 42.59 10.84 12.97
CA ARG A 100 42.59 11.24 11.56
C ARG A 100 41.72 12.47 11.38
N TYR A 101 42.33 13.52 10.87
CA TYR A 101 41.67 14.76 10.45
C TYR A 101 41.58 14.80 8.93
N ASP A 102 40.47 15.30 8.37
CA ASP A 102 40.39 15.60 6.94
C ASP A 102 41.32 16.78 6.58
N GLU A 103 41.49 17.07 5.28
CA GLU A 103 42.33 18.19 4.79
C GLU A 103 41.88 19.56 5.34
N GLU A 104 40.68 19.64 5.91
CA GLU A 104 40.03 20.82 6.49
C GLU A 104 40.11 20.84 8.03
N GLY A 105 40.79 19.87 8.65
CA GLY A 105 41.00 19.81 10.10
C GLY A 105 39.83 19.26 10.91
N ARG A 106 38.84 18.61 10.28
CA ARG A 106 37.68 17.99 10.94
C ARG A 106 37.96 16.52 11.25
N GLN A 107 37.54 16.10 12.44
CA GLN A 107 37.73 14.75 12.93
C GLN A 107 36.89 13.74 12.11
N ILE A 108 37.52 12.68 11.59
CA ILE A 108 36.90 11.70 10.66
C ILE A 108 36.07 10.62 11.42
N PHE A 109 35.42 10.96 12.54
CA PHE A 109 34.53 10.01 13.20
C PHE A 109 33.13 10.08 12.60
N ASN A 110 32.83 9.17 11.65
CA ASN A 110 31.50 9.09 11.04
C ASN A 110 30.52 8.34 11.98
N VAL A 111 29.82 9.12 12.80
CA VAL A 111 28.78 8.64 13.73
C VAL A 111 27.66 7.90 12.98
N GLU A 112 27.24 8.39 11.81
CA GLU A 112 26.16 7.79 11.03
C GLU A 112 26.51 6.38 10.56
N TYR A 113 27.71 6.23 10.00
CA TYR A 113 28.21 4.92 9.57
C TYR A 113 28.32 3.93 10.72
N LEU A 114 28.77 4.37 11.90
CA LEU A 114 28.83 3.49 13.08
C LEU A 114 27.42 3.09 13.54
N ILE A 115 26.44 3.99 13.48
CA ILE A 115 25.04 3.66 13.80
C ILE A 115 24.50 2.57 12.88
N ASP A 116 24.76 2.68 11.57
CA ASP A 116 24.33 1.67 10.59
C ASP A 116 25.00 0.32 10.86
N GLN A 117 26.31 0.31 11.19
CA GLN A 117 27.00 -0.91 11.59
C GLN A 117 26.47 -1.50 12.91
N THR A 118 26.08 -0.66 13.86
CA THR A 118 25.50 -1.10 15.15
C THR A 118 24.16 -1.78 14.93
N LYS A 119 23.34 -1.17 14.07
CA LYS A 119 22.05 -1.71 13.62
C LYS A 119 22.24 -3.08 12.96
N GLU A 120 23.09 -3.17 11.94
CA GLU A 120 23.40 -4.42 11.26
C GLU A 120 23.88 -5.50 12.24
N TYR A 121 24.80 -5.14 13.15
CA TYR A 121 25.32 -6.05 14.17
C TYR A 121 24.22 -6.55 15.10
N PHE A 122 23.37 -5.68 15.66
CA PHE A 122 22.27 -6.11 16.53
C PHE A 122 21.24 -6.96 15.79
N GLN A 123 20.92 -6.64 14.54
CA GLN A 123 20.01 -7.46 13.75
C GLN A 123 20.59 -8.85 13.48
N GLN A 124 21.88 -8.93 13.16
CA GLN A 124 22.58 -10.19 12.96
C GLN A 124 22.61 -11.03 14.25
N GLN A 125 22.96 -10.44 15.40
CA GLN A 125 23.00 -11.13 16.69
C GLN A 125 21.60 -11.61 17.14
N ASN A 126 20.57 -10.79 16.91
CA ASN A 126 19.20 -11.17 17.22
C ASN A 126 18.72 -12.35 16.37
N LEU A 127 19.09 -12.39 15.08
CA LEU A 127 18.80 -13.52 14.20
C LEU A 127 19.53 -14.80 14.63
N ILE A 128 20.81 -14.71 14.97
CA ILE A 128 21.61 -15.85 15.47
C ILE A 128 20.97 -16.42 16.73
N ARG A 129 20.67 -15.57 17.71
CA ARG A 129 20.05 -16.00 18.97
C ARG A 129 18.67 -16.63 18.75
N HIS A 130 17.88 -16.08 17.83
CA HIS A 130 16.57 -16.62 17.53
C HIS A 130 16.66 -17.98 16.80
N GLN A 131 17.64 -18.14 15.90
CA GLN A 131 17.95 -19.41 15.27
C GLN A 131 18.34 -20.47 16.31
N GLU A 132 19.21 -20.11 17.26
CA GLU A 132 19.61 -21.00 18.36
C GLU A 132 18.42 -21.40 19.24
N GLU A 133 17.51 -20.48 19.55
CA GLU A 133 16.29 -20.77 20.31
C GLU A 133 15.38 -21.76 19.57
N ILE A 134 15.16 -21.56 18.27
CA ILE A 134 14.38 -22.48 17.44
C ILE A 134 15.04 -23.85 17.38
N ALA A 135 16.36 -23.90 17.14
CA ALA A 135 17.12 -25.15 17.08
C ALA A 135 17.02 -25.93 18.41
N GLN A 136 17.17 -25.25 19.55
CA GLN A 136 17.03 -25.88 20.87
C GLN A 136 15.62 -26.46 21.11
N ARG A 137 14.56 -25.77 20.67
CA ARG A 137 13.18 -26.25 20.78
C ARG A 137 12.93 -27.47 19.88
N ILE A 138 13.50 -27.48 18.68
CA ILE A 138 13.45 -28.63 17.77
C ILE A 138 14.16 -29.84 18.39
N ASP A 139 15.36 -29.65 18.95
CA ASP A 139 16.14 -30.72 19.58
C ASP A 139 15.41 -31.35 20.79
N ARG A 140 14.56 -30.58 21.47
CA ARG A 140 13.72 -31.06 22.59
C ARG A 140 12.40 -31.70 22.15
N GLY A 141 12.09 -31.68 20.85
CA GLY A 141 10.83 -32.20 20.29
C GLY A 141 9.61 -31.29 20.50
N GLU A 142 9.82 -30.05 20.91
CA GLU A 142 8.77 -29.05 21.22
C GLU A 142 8.33 -28.30 19.94
N LEU A 143 7.83 -29.04 18.95
CA LEU A 143 7.56 -28.49 17.60
C LEU A 143 6.57 -27.31 17.60
N GLN A 144 5.49 -27.38 18.40
CA GLN A 144 4.51 -26.29 18.48
C GLN A 144 5.11 -25.01 19.08
N GLU A 145 6.03 -25.15 20.03
CA GLU A 145 6.70 -23.99 20.62
C GLU A 145 7.79 -23.43 19.71
N GLY A 146 8.45 -24.29 18.92
CA GLY A 146 9.36 -23.86 17.86
C GLY A 146 8.65 -23.06 16.77
N GLU A 147 7.46 -23.48 16.35
CA GLU A 147 6.61 -22.72 15.41
C GLU A 147 6.16 -21.37 16.00
N ALA A 148 5.75 -21.36 17.28
CA ALA A 148 5.37 -20.13 17.97
C ALA A 148 6.55 -19.15 18.08
N ALA A 149 7.74 -19.65 18.45
CA ALA A 149 8.96 -18.84 18.53
C ALA A 149 9.24 -18.18 17.16
N ALA A 150 9.25 -18.97 16.08
CA ALA A 150 9.47 -18.45 14.72
C ALA A 150 8.46 -17.38 14.30
N PHE A 151 7.20 -17.49 14.76
CA PHE A 151 6.16 -16.50 14.46
C PHE A 151 6.30 -15.20 15.25
N THR A 152 6.94 -15.26 16.42
CA THR A 152 7.10 -14.11 17.35
C THR A 152 8.38 -13.30 17.15
N PHE A 153 9.19 -13.62 16.13
CA PHE A 153 10.41 -12.87 15.86
C PHE A 153 10.15 -11.37 15.67
N ALA A 154 10.77 -10.55 16.52
CA ALA A 154 10.79 -9.11 16.39
C ALA A 154 12.21 -8.65 15.98
N PRO A 155 12.36 -7.78 14.97
CA PRO A 155 13.64 -7.17 14.61
C PRO A 155 14.31 -6.48 15.80
N ALA A 156 15.65 -6.40 15.80
CA ALA A 156 16.41 -5.80 16.92
C ALA A 156 16.15 -4.30 17.04
N TYR A 157 15.81 -3.65 15.93
CA TYR A 157 15.37 -2.27 15.86
C TYR A 157 14.36 -2.14 14.72
N VAL A 158 13.46 -1.17 14.82
CA VAL A 158 12.51 -0.82 13.75
C VAL A 158 12.92 0.55 13.24
N ASP A 159 13.40 0.64 12.00
CA ASP A 159 13.81 1.92 11.38
C ASP A 159 12.66 2.92 11.21
N HIS A 160 11.43 2.44 11.41
CA HIS A 160 10.24 3.27 11.39
C HIS A 160 9.87 3.64 12.82
N THR A 161 10.00 4.92 13.15
CA THR A 161 9.21 5.51 14.22
C THR A 161 7.74 5.20 13.93
N THR A 162 7.15 4.30 14.70
CA THR A 162 5.72 3.90 14.59
C THR A 162 4.76 5.05 14.89
N TYR A 163 5.29 6.17 15.35
CA TYR A 163 4.56 7.39 15.58
C TYR A 163 5.39 8.60 15.13
N ILE A 164 4.71 9.62 14.62
CA ILE A 164 5.24 10.96 14.43
C ILE A 164 4.49 11.84 15.42
N GLU A 165 5.21 12.60 16.25
CA GLU A 165 4.58 13.65 17.04
C GLU A 165 4.31 14.86 16.14
N PRO A 166 3.06 15.13 15.72
CA PRO A 166 2.78 16.06 14.62
C PRO A 166 3.14 17.53 14.94
N PHE A 167 3.29 17.85 16.23
CA PHE A 167 3.56 19.19 16.72
C PHE A 167 5.02 19.38 17.18
N SER A 168 5.87 18.37 16.99
CA SER A 168 7.30 18.50 17.27
C SER A 168 8.01 19.28 16.16
N ASP A 169 9.10 19.97 16.51
CA ASP A 169 9.95 20.66 15.52
C ASP A 169 10.52 19.70 14.46
N MET A 170 10.65 18.41 14.82
CA MET A 170 11.12 17.35 13.95
C MET A 170 10.06 16.87 12.93
N ALA A 171 8.78 17.25 13.08
CA ALA A 171 7.71 16.87 12.17
C ALA A 171 7.68 17.68 10.86
N GLY A 172 8.38 18.81 10.80
CA GLY A 172 8.37 19.74 9.66
C GLY A 172 8.59 19.08 8.28
N PRO A 173 9.60 18.21 8.11
CA PRO A 173 9.81 17.49 6.85
C PRO A 173 8.65 16.55 6.48
N ALA A 174 8.12 15.79 7.44
CA ALA A 174 7.02 14.86 7.21
C ALA A 174 5.71 15.58 6.85
N LEU A 175 5.42 16.70 7.52
CA LEU A 175 4.27 17.55 7.19
C LEU A 175 4.38 18.13 5.78
N ARG A 176 5.55 18.65 5.39
CA ARG A 176 5.78 19.13 4.02
C ARG A 176 5.59 18.01 3.00
N ALA A 177 6.10 16.81 3.28
CA ALA A 177 5.90 15.64 2.42
C ALA A 177 4.41 15.31 2.29
N ALA A 178 3.64 15.30 3.38
CA ALA A 178 2.20 15.01 3.38
C ALA A 178 1.39 16.00 2.52
N PHE A 179 1.69 17.30 2.59
CA PHE A 179 1.00 18.32 1.78
C PHE A 179 1.50 18.39 0.33
N THR A 180 2.74 17.95 0.07
CA THR A 180 3.30 17.86 -1.30
C THR A 180 2.84 16.59 -2.00
N ALA A 181 2.63 15.51 -1.25
CA ALA A 181 2.05 14.25 -1.69
C ALA A 181 0.54 14.40 -1.93
N ARG A 182 0.15 15.37 -2.77
CA ARG A 182 -1.22 15.41 -3.29
C ARG A 182 -1.38 14.20 -4.18
N GLN A 183 -2.10 13.20 -3.68
CA GLN A 183 -2.29 11.95 -4.40
C GLN A 183 -3.10 12.24 -5.65
N ALA A 184 -2.47 12.10 -6.82
CA ALA A 184 -3.16 12.24 -8.08
C ALA A 184 -4.18 11.09 -8.23
N PRO A 185 -5.38 11.37 -8.77
CA PRO A 185 -6.37 10.32 -9.01
C PRO A 185 -5.84 9.30 -10.02
N LEU A 186 -5.87 8.03 -9.61
CA LEU A 186 -5.51 6.86 -10.44
C LEU A 186 -6.60 6.59 -11.48
N ILE A 187 -7.86 6.75 -11.10
CA ILE A 187 -9.01 6.59 -12.00
C ILE A 187 -9.73 7.93 -12.16
N ARG A 188 -9.70 8.48 -13.36
CA ARG A 188 -10.35 9.75 -13.71
C ARG A 188 -11.62 9.52 -14.50
N TYR A 189 -12.74 9.97 -13.97
CA TYR A 189 -13.99 10.11 -14.68
C TYR A 189 -14.19 11.56 -15.17
N PRO A 190 -14.90 11.76 -16.29
CA PRO A 190 -15.24 13.09 -16.76
C PRO A 190 -16.45 13.68 -16.02
N SER A 191 -16.62 15.00 -16.15
CA SER A 191 -17.86 15.71 -15.79
C SER A 191 -18.25 15.54 -14.30
N ALA A 192 -19.56 15.57 -13.99
CA ALA A 192 -20.06 15.60 -12.62
C ALA A 192 -19.66 14.38 -11.78
N ILE A 193 -19.62 13.18 -12.37
CA ILE A 193 -19.15 11.99 -11.66
C ILE A 193 -17.65 12.09 -11.34
N GLY A 194 -16.86 12.70 -12.23
CA GLY A 194 -15.45 12.97 -11.97
C GLY A 194 -15.21 13.97 -10.84
N GLN A 195 -16.02 15.02 -10.77
CA GLN A 195 -15.98 15.99 -9.66
C GLN A 195 -16.28 15.35 -8.30
N PHE A 196 -17.00 14.23 -8.29
CA PHE A 196 -17.35 13.50 -7.08
C PHE A 196 -16.39 12.37 -6.75
N TRP A 197 -15.97 11.57 -7.75
CA TRP A 197 -15.17 10.35 -7.51
C TRP A 197 -13.67 10.55 -7.60
N ASN A 198 -13.18 11.48 -8.42
CA ASN A 198 -11.75 11.49 -8.74
C ASN A 198 -10.90 11.67 -7.48
N ASP A 199 -11.29 12.59 -6.58
CA ASP A 199 -10.53 12.88 -5.37
C ASP A 199 -10.48 11.71 -4.38
N GLU A 200 -11.37 10.72 -4.51
CA GLU A 200 -11.42 9.50 -3.70
C GLU A 200 -10.73 8.29 -4.36
N MET A 201 -10.42 8.37 -5.66
CA MET A 201 -9.83 7.29 -6.46
C MET A 201 -8.29 7.42 -6.51
N THR A 202 -7.66 7.57 -5.36
CA THR A 202 -6.22 7.83 -5.19
C THR A 202 -5.48 6.60 -4.65
N ARG A 203 -4.13 6.63 -4.63
CA ARG A 203 -3.33 5.56 -4.00
C ARG A 203 -3.66 5.45 -2.53
N GLU A 204 -3.64 4.23 -1.99
CA GLU A 204 -3.98 3.98 -0.59
C GLU A 204 -5.39 4.46 -0.21
N ALA A 205 -6.28 4.71 -1.17
CA ALA A 205 -7.70 4.85 -0.88
C ALA A 205 -8.34 3.46 -0.80
N PHE A 206 -9.54 3.40 -0.23
CA PHE A 206 -10.33 2.17 -0.21
C PHE A 206 -11.78 2.53 -0.49
N VAL A 207 -12.25 2.23 -1.70
CA VAL A 207 -13.57 2.66 -2.19
C VAL A 207 -14.50 1.45 -2.31
N ALA A 208 -15.64 1.51 -1.61
CA ALA A 208 -16.67 0.48 -1.65
C ALA A 208 -17.87 0.93 -2.51
N ILE A 209 -18.22 0.15 -3.53
CA ILE A 209 -19.40 0.40 -4.37
C ILE A 209 -20.55 -0.49 -3.90
N MET A 210 -21.46 0.10 -3.12
CA MET A 210 -22.60 -0.61 -2.52
C MET A 210 -23.91 -0.27 -3.24
N ALA A 211 -24.69 -1.29 -3.58
CA ALA A 211 -26.03 -1.15 -4.14
C ALA A 211 -26.82 -2.45 -3.97
N ALA A 212 -28.14 -2.37 -4.14
CA ALA A 212 -29.00 -3.55 -4.22
C ALA A 212 -28.63 -4.44 -5.43
N GLU A 213 -29.11 -5.68 -5.40
CA GLU A 213 -28.93 -6.62 -6.51
C GLU A 213 -29.50 -6.06 -7.83
N LYS A 214 -28.88 -6.45 -8.94
CA LYS A 214 -29.31 -6.09 -10.31
C LYS A 214 -29.33 -4.58 -10.60
N LYS A 215 -28.52 -3.79 -9.88
CA LYS A 215 -28.35 -2.35 -10.12
C LYS A 215 -27.08 -1.97 -10.91
N GLY A 216 -26.35 -2.95 -11.43
CA GLY A 216 -25.18 -2.72 -12.27
C GLY A 216 -23.85 -2.62 -11.53
N LYS A 217 -23.75 -3.13 -10.31
CA LYS A 217 -22.51 -3.09 -9.50
C LYS A 217 -21.29 -3.68 -10.24
N SER A 218 -21.36 -4.93 -10.71
CA SER A 218 -20.30 -5.54 -11.53
C SER A 218 -19.92 -4.68 -12.74
N TRP A 219 -20.91 -4.00 -13.36
CA TRP A 219 -20.64 -3.20 -14.56
C TRP A 219 -19.81 -1.95 -14.22
N ILE A 220 -20.11 -1.30 -13.10
CA ILE A 220 -19.33 -0.16 -12.60
C ILE A 220 -17.91 -0.61 -12.20
N LEU A 221 -17.77 -1.73 -11.49
CA LEU A 221 -16.47 -2.30 -11.12
C LEU A 221 -15.63 -2.66 -12.35
N MET A 222 -16.26 -3.26 -13.36
CA MET A 222 -15.61 -3.56 -14.63
C MET A 222 -15.22 -2.29 -15.41
N ASP A 223 -16.09 -1.26 -15.47
CA ASP A 223 -15.73 0.02 -16.09
C ASP A 223 -14.54 0.66 -15.37
N ALA A 224 -14.52 0.65 -14.04
CA ALA A 224 -13.41 1.17 -13.26
C ALA A 224 -12.11 0.43 -13.58
N ALA A 225 -12.14 -0.92 -13.61
CA ALA A 225 -10.97 -1.72 -13.94
C ALA A 225 -10.43 -1.44 -15.35
N ILE A 226 -11.31 -1.40 -16.36
CA ILE A 226 -10.90 -1.12 -17.74
C ILE A 226 -10.43 0.33 -17.90
N ARG A 227 -11.07 1.28 -17.21
CA ARG A 227 -10.70 2.71 -17.24
C ARG A 227 -9.36 2.96 -16.59
N ALA A 228 -9.06 2.32 -15.45
CA ALA A 228 -7.76 2.38 -14.80
C ALA A 228 -6.66 1.89 -15.76
N ALA A 229 -6.86 0.72 -16.37
CA ALA A 229 -5.93 0.16 -17.35
C ALA A 229 -5.73 1.09 -18.56
N ARG A 230 -6.80 1.71 -19.06
CA ARG A 230 -6.77 2.72 -20.14
C ARG A 230 -6.00 3.97 -19.79
N GLN A 231 -5.92 4.30 -18.51
CA GLN A 231 -5.21 5.47 -17.98
C GLN A 231 -3.77 5.14 -17.59
N GLY A 232 -3.29 3.93 -17.93
CA GLY A 232 -1.91 3.52 -17.73
C GLY A 232 -1.64 2.85 -16.39
N CYS A 233 -2.67 2.62 -15.57
CA CYS A 233 -2.54 1.88 -14.31
C CYS A 233 -2.41 0.39 -14.58
N ASN A 234 -1.56 -0.30 -13.83
CA ASN A 234 -1.61 -1.75 -13.72
C ASN A 234 -2.82 -2.12 -12.86
N THR A 235 -3.72 -2.93 -13.39
CA THR A 235 -5.02 -3.17 -12.79
C THR A 235 -5.33 -4.66 -12.70
N VAL A 236 -5.82 -5.08 -11.55
CA VAL A 236 -6.30 -6.45 -11.34
C VAL A 236 -7.79 -6.41 -11.03
N LEU A 237 -8.53 -7.31 -11.66
CA LEU A 237 -9.93 -7.58 -11.36
C LEU A 237 -10.06 -9.01 -10.82
N PHE A 238 -10.31 -9.12 -9.52
CA PHE A 238 -10.64 -10.37 -8.86
C PHE A 238 -12.14 -10.59 -8.92
N GLN A 239 -12.55 -11.69 -9.54
CA GLN A 239 -13.92 -12.15 -9.57
C GLN A 239 -14.07 -13.26 -8.52
N ALA A 240 -14.92 -13.03 -7.52
CA ALA A 240 -15.19 -13.91 -6.38
C ALA A 240 -16.54 -14.63 -6.57
N GLY A 241 -16.59 -15.64 -7.45
CA GLY A 241 -17.63 -16.67 -7.44
C GLY A 241 -19.01 -16.34 -8.03
N ASP A 242 -19.39 -15.06 -8.18
CA ASP A 242 -20.66 -14.67 -8.82
C ASP A 242 -20.76 -15.05 -10.32
N MET A 243 -19.64 -15.06 -11.04
CA MET A 243 -19.59 -15.30 -12.48
C MET A 243 -18.44 -16.21 -12.87
N THR A 244 -18.67 -17.06 -13.86
CA THR A 244 -17.59 -17.82 -14.51
C THR A 244 -16.70 -16.91 -15.37
N GLU A 245 -15.48 -17.37 -15.65
CA GLU A 245 -14.52 -16.64 -16.47
C GLU A 245 -15.10 -16.33 -17.86
N ASN A 246 -15.75 -17.31 -18.48
CA ASN A 246 -16.41 -17.15 -19.77
C ASN A 246 -17.48 -16.06 -19.77
N GLN A 247 -18.26 -15.94 -18.69
CA GLN A 247 -19.27 -14.89 -18.58
C GLN A 247 -18.61 -13.50 -18.41
N MET A 248 -17.50 -13.43 -17.68
CA MET A 248 -16.79 -12.18 -17.47
C MET A 248 -16.04 -11.72 -18.74
N LEU A 249 -15.35 -12.63 -19.41
CA LEU A 249 -14.72 -12.39 -20.71
C LEU A 249 -15.74 -11.92 -21.75
N ARG A 250 -16.95 -12.51 -21.76
CA ARG A 250 -18.05 -12.04 -22.61
C ARG A 250 -18.45 -10.60 -22.31
N ARG A 251 -18.55 -10.21 -21.04
CA ARG A 251 -18.86 -8.81 -20.67
C ARG A 251 -17.77 -7.85 -21.10
N ILE A 252 -16.50 -8.23 -20.94
CA ILE A 252 -15.35 -7.43 -21.39
C ILE A 252 -15.37 -7.28 -22.91
N ALA A 253 -15.67 -8.35 -23.65
CA ALA A 253 -15.79 -8.30 -25.11
C ALA A 253 -16.94 -7.38 -25.56
N ILE A 254 -18.11 -7.48 -24.92
CA ILE A 254 -19.26 -6.59 -25.16
C ILE A 254 -18.90 -5.14 -24.84
N TYR A 255 -18.16 -4.90 -23.77
CA TYR A 255 -17.66 -3.56 -23.41
C TYR A 255 -16.70 -3.03 -24.49
N ALA A 256 -15.75 -3.84 -24.94
CA ALA A 256 -14.79 -3.43 -25.98
C ALA A 256 -15.49 -3.13 -27.32
N ALA A 257 -16.43 -3.98 -27.72
CA ALA A 257 -17.15 -3.89 -28.98
C ALA A 257 -18.36 -2.94 -28.97
N GLN A 258 -18.81 -2.50 -27.79
CA GLN A 258 -20.02 -1.67 -27.60
C GLN A 258 -21.29 -2.27 -28.23
N ARG A 259 -21.37 -3.59 -28.29
CA ARG A 259 -22.45 -4.36 -28.93
C ARG A 259 -22.63 -5.70 -28.21
N SER A 260 -23.84 -6.26 -28.25
CA SER A 260 -24.12 -7.58 -27.63
C SER A 260 -23.99 -8.72 -28.63
N ASP A 261 -23.73 -9.93 -28.12
CA ASP A 261 -23.86 -11.21 -28.81
C ASP A 261 -25.29 -11.75 -28.85
N GLN A 262 -26.22 -11.16 -28.07
CA GLN A 262 -27.61 -11.60 -28.02
C GLN A 262 -28.51 -10.65 -28.82
N GLU A 263 -29.28 -11.21 -29.75
CA GLU A 263 -30.13 -10.45 -30.67
C GLU A 263 -31.14 -9.53 -29.98
N ARG A 264 -31.72 -9.98 -28.85
CA ARG A 264 -32.64 -9.16 -28.03
C ARG A 264 -32.02 -7.85 -27.54
N TYR A 265 -30.68 -7.80 -27.45
CA TYR A 265 -29.92 -6.62 -27.03
C TYR A 265 -29.24 -5.89 -28.19
N CYS A 266 -29.63 -6.18 -29.43
CA CYS A 266 -29.11 -5.51 -30.62
C CYS A 266 -30.18 -4.70 -31.36
N LYS A 267 -31.46 -4.88 -31.03
CA LYS A 267 -32.60 -4.27 -31.72
C LYS A 267 -33.52 -3.57 -30.74
N ASN A 268 -34.09 -2.43 -31.15
CA ASN A 268 -35.14 -1.73 -30.42
C ASN A 268 -34.83 -1.34 -28.96
N ILE A 269 -33.57 -1.07 -28.63
CA ILE A 269 -33.18 -0.59 -27.29
C ILE A 269 -33.27 0.94 -27.22
N TRP A 270 -33.82 1.42 -26.10
CA TRP A 270 -33.71 2.82 -25.68
C TRP A 270 -32.57 2.96 -24.67
N MET A 271 -31.54 3.72 -25.04
CA MET A 271 -30.41 4.00 -24.17
C MET A 271 -30.63 5.31 -23.41
N PRO A 272 -30.49 5.31 -22.07
CA PRO A 272 -30.48 6.53 -21.30
C PRO A 272 -29.20 7.29 -21.60
N ILE A 273 -29.36 8.57 -21.91
CA ILE A 273 -28.27 9.48 -22.18
C ILE A 273 -28.46 10.78 -21.41
N LEU A 274 -27.36 11.42 -21.06
CA LEU A 274 -27.39 12.70 -20.35
C LEU A 274 -27.95 13.79 -21.25
N ASP A 275 -28.83 14.59 -20.68
CA ASP A 275 -29.35 15.83 -21.25
C ASP A 275 -29.47 16.89 -20.15
N CYS A 276 -29.61 18.16 -20.53
CA CYS A 276 -29.80 19.25 -19.59
C CYS A 276 -31.29 19.45 -19.32
N LYS A 277 -31.69 19.42 -18.05
CA LYS A 277 -33.07 19.70 -17.62
C LYS A 277 -33.57 21.05 -18.10
N ARG A 278 -32.75 22.09 -17.98
CA ARG A 278 -33.11 23.45 -18.45
C ARG A 278 -33.25 23.51 -19.97
N HIS A 279 -32.50 22.67 -20.68
CA HIS A 279 -32.65 22.54 -22.12
C HIS A 279 -33.99 21.87 -22.44
N GLN A 280 -34.28 20.70 -21.85
CA GLN A 280 -35.57 20.02 -22.02
C GLN A 280 -36.78 20.93 -21.71
N GLN A 281 -36.63 21.86 -20.77
CA GLN A 281 -37.70 22.80 -20.37
C GLN A 281 -37.75 24.11 -21.18
N ASP A 282 -36.85 24.30 -22.14
CA ASP A 282 -36.66 25.57 -22.86
C ASP A 282 -36.38 26.78 -21.94
N LYS A 283 -35.74 26.56 -20.79
CA LYS A 283 -35.41 27.58 -19.77
C LYS A 283 -33.91 27.87 -19.69
N CYS A 284 -33.16 27.55 -20.73
CA CYS A 284 -31.71 27.72 -20.76
C CYS A 284 -31.35 28.90 -21.66
N GLU A 285 -30.70 29.91 -21.07
CA GLU A 285 -30.23 31.14 -21.71
C GLU A 285 -28.73 31.09 -22.08
N ASP A 286 -28.04 29.98 -21.80
CA ASP A 286 -26.61 29.84 -22.13
C ASP A 286 -26.42 29.77 -23.65
N SER A 287 -25.53 30.61 -24.19
CA SER A 287 -25.27 30.70 -25.62
C SER A 287 -24.71 29.40 -26.24
N ARG A 288 -24.13 28.51 -25.41
CA ARG A 288 -23.61 27.21 -25.84
C ARG A 288 -24.69 26.13 -25.90
N ARG A 289 -25.92 26.44 -25.50
CA ARG A 289 -27.05 25.51 -25.51
C ARG A 289 -27.24 24.91 -26.91
N GLN A 290 -27.53 23.62 -26.97
CA GLN A 290 -27.88 22.95 -28.22
C GLN A 290 -29.14 23.59 -28.82
N LYS A 291 -29.21 23.70 -30.15
CA LYS A 291 -30.42 24.22 -30.82
C LYS A 291 -31.61 23.33 -30.50
N GLN A 292 -32.68 23.94 -29.99
CA GLN A 292 -33.95 23.27 -29.74
C GLN A 292 -34.91 23.59 -30.90
N TYR A 293 -35.63 22.56 -31.36
CA TYR A 293 -36.52 22.64 -32.52
C TYR A 293 -38.01 22.69 -32.13
N TYR A 294 -38.33 23.02 -30.88
CA TYR A 294 -39.68 22.86 -30.33
C TYR A 294 -40.09 24.06 -29.47
N PRO A 295 -41.35 24.53 -29.59
CA PRO A 295 -41.87 25.67 -28.83
C PRO A 295 -42.24 25.32 -27.37
N ASP A 296 -42.47 24.03 -27.08
CA ASP A 296 -42.95 23.58 -25.77
C ASP A 296 -41.87 22.84 -24.96
N PRO A 297 -41.95 22.86 -23.62
CA PRO A 297 -41.17 21.99 -22.75
C PRO A 297 -41.36 20.51 -23.09
N ILE A 298 -40.26 19.78 -23.20
CA ILE A 298 -40.24 18.34 -23.50
C ILE A 298 -40.69 17.53 -22.29
N LEU A 299 -40.28 17.96 -21.08
CA LEU A 299 -40.62 17.32 -19.81
C LEU A 299 -40.83 18.39 -18.74
N GLU A 300 -42.04 18.43 -18.18
CA GLU A 300 -42.37 19.33 -17.06
C GLU A 300 -42.06 18.69 -15.70
N THR A 301 -42.19 17.36 -15.60
CA THR A 301 -42.02 16.62 -14.34
C THR A 301 -40.55 16.47 -13.96
N SER A 302 -40.27 16.44 -12.66
CA SER A 302 -38.92 16.25 -12.12
C SER A 302 -38.50 14.78 -12.01
N SER A 303 -39.41 13.84 -12.21
CA SER A 303 -39.18 12.39 -12.08
C SER A 303 -40.05 11.63 -13.08
N PRO A 304 -39.75 11.73 -14.38
CA PRO A 304 -40.51 11.02 -15.42
C PRO A 304 -40.35 9.50 -15.29
N MET A 305 -41.42 8.76 -15.52
CA MET A 305 -41.36 7.30 -15.63
C MET A 305 -40.73 6.90 -16.96
N TYR A 306 -40.32 5.63 -17.08
CA TYR A 306 -39.68 5.12 -18.29
C TYR A 306 -40.57 5.29 -19.54
N ASP A 307 -41.88 5.05 -19.41
CA ASP A 307 -42.83 5.20 -20.51
C ASP A 307 -43.00 6.66 -20.94
N ASP A 308 -42.96 7.61 -20.00
CA ASP A 308 -42.98 9.05 -20.29
C ASP A 308 -41.77 9.45 -21.13
N LEU A 309 -40.59 8.92 -20.79
CA LEU A 309 -39.36 9.18 -21.53
C LEU A 309 -39.41 8.58 -22.94
N ILE A 310 -39.99 7.39 -23.12
CA ILE A 310 -40.19 6.79 -24.45
C ILE A 310 -41.17 7.63 -25.27
N MET A 311 -42.28 8.05 -24.66
CA MET A 311 -43.27 8.88 -25.32
C MET A 311 -42.64 10.20 -25.76
N ALA A 312 -41.94 10.89 -24.86
CA ALA A 312 -41.21 12.11 -25.16
C ALA A 312 -40.21 11.91 -26.30
N ALA A 313 -39.39 10.85 -26.27
CA ALA A 313 -38.43 10.56 -27.34
C ALA A 313 -39.09 10.27 -28.70
N LYS A 314 -40.27 9.64 -28.70
CA LYS A 314 -41.06 9.38 -29.92
C LYS A 314 -41.74 10.64 -30.47
N THR A 315 -42.18 11.54 -29.60
CA THR A 315 -42.83 12.82 -29.95
C THR A 315 -41.77 13.81 -30.46
N PHE A 316 -40.68 13.98 -29.73
CA PHE A 316 -39.63 14.96 -30.03
C PHE A 316 -38.42 14.32 -30.74
N ARG A 317 -38.66 13.67 -31.90
CA ARG A 317 -37.64 12.87 -32.62
C ARG A 317 -36.41 13.65 -33.10
N LYS A 318 -36.54 14.96 -33.30
CA LYS A 318 -35.46 15.87 -33.73
C LYS A 318 -34.74 16.52 -32.54
N HIS A 319 -35.13 16.17 -31.31
CA HIS A 319 -34.46 16.67 -30.12
C HIS A 319 -33.00 16.22 -30.09
N SER A 320 -32.11 17.15 -29.76
CA SER A 320 -30.68 16.90 -29.63
C SER A 320 -30.27 17.23 -28.19
N PRO A 321 -29.88 16.24 -27.38
CA PRO A 321 -29.49 16.46 -26.00
C PRO A 321 -28.38 17.48 -25.84
N CYS A 322 -28.50 18.37 -24.87
CA CYS A 322 -27.52 19.42 -24.59
C CYS A 322 -26.58 19.02 -23.45
N ARG A 323 -25.27 19.03 -23.72
CA ARG A 323 -24.20 18.69 -22.75
C ARG A 323 -23.09 19.74 -22.66
N ASN A 324 -23.31 20.91 -23.25
CA ASN A 324 -22.25 21.83 -23.62
C ASN A 324 -21.84 22.80 -22.49
N CYS A 325 -22.61 22.90 -21.40
CA CYS A 325 -22.35 23.85 -20.33
C CYS A 325 -21.77 23.16 -19.08
N PRO A 326 -20.79 23.79 -18.38
CA PRO A 326 -20.26 23.29 -17.11
C PRO A 326 -21.30 23.25 -15.99
N ALA A 327 -22.29 24.15 -16.02
CA ALA A 327 -23.38 24.25 -15.03
C ALA A 327 -24.61 23.40 -15.42
N ILE A 328 -24.39 22.27 -16.10
CA ILE A 328 -25.48 21.40 -16.54
C ILE A 328 -26.28 20.87 -15.34
N ARG A 329 -27.60 20.99 -15.41
CA ARG A 329 -28.51 20.24 -14.54
C ARG A 329 -28.89 18.95 -15.24
N GLY A 330 -28.26 17.84 -14.84
CA GLY A 330 -28.47 16.54 -15.48
C GLY A 330 -29.92 16.08 -15.43
N SER A 331 -30.43 15.62 -16.56
CA SER A 331 -31.69 14.90 -16.75
C SER A 331 -31.44 13.73 -17.68
N VAL A 332 -32.33 12.74 -17.66
CA VAL A 332 -32.26 11.59 -18.57
C VAL A 332 -33.04 11.92 -19.84
N TRP A 333 -32.45 11.58 -20.98
CA TRP A 333 -33.15 11.46 -22.25
C TRP A 333 -32.98 10.04 -22.79
N LEU A 334 -33.97 9.53 -23.52
CA LEU A 334 -33.86 8.23 -24.17
C LEU A 334 -33.53 8.41 -25.65
N GLN A 335 -32.45 7.76 -26.10
CA GLN A 335 -32.10 7.68 -27.50
C GLN A 335 -32.27 6.25 -27.99
N LYS A 336 -32.98 6.07 -29.11
CA LYS A 336 -33.09 4.76 -29.74
C LYS A 336 -31.71 4.36 -30.29
N GLN A 337 -31.19 3.25 -29.83
CA GLN A 337 -29.96 2.67 -30.38
C GLN A 337 -30.23 2.23 -31.82
N LYS A 338 -29.24 2.41 -32.70
CA LYS A 338 -29.33 1.88 -34.06
C LYS A 338 -29.35 0.35 -33.98
N ASP A 339 -30.28 -0.26 -34.71
CA ASP A 339 -30.34 -1.70 -34.80
C ASP A 339 -29.02 -2.23 -35.39
N ALA A 340 -28.47 -3.25 -34.74
CA ALA A 340 -27.22 -3.88 -35.14
C ALA A 340 -27.42 -5.40 -35.23
N GLN A 341 -26.51 -6.07 -35.93
CA GLN A 341 -26.44 -7.53 -35.87
C GLN A 341 -25.75 -7.95 -34.57
N PRO A 342 -26.00 -9.16 -34.05
CA PRO A 342 -25.23 -9.70 -32.94
C PRO A 342 -23.74 -9.81 -33.26
N LEU A 343 -22.89 -9.73 -32.22
CA LEU A 343 -21.46 -9.98 -32.35
C LEU A 343 -21.18 -11.42 -32.77
N THR A 344 -20.35 -11.60 -33.79
CA THR A 344 -19.81 -12.91 -34.16
C THR A 344 -18.50 -13.21 -33.45
N LYS A 345 -18.06 -14.47 -33.46
CA LYS A 345 -16.81 -14.89 -32.81
C LYS A 345 -15.59 -14.22 -33.43
N GLU A 346 -15.58 -14.10 -34.76
CA GLU A 346 -14.50 -13.48 -35.53
C GLU A 346 -14.38 -11.99 -35.21
N GLU A 347 -15.53 -11.32 -35.04
CA GLU A 347 -15.56 -9.91 -34.63
C GLU A 347 -15.03 -9.75 -33.21
N VAL A 348 -15.39 -10.62 -32.27
CA VAL A 348 -14.90 -10.57 -30.88
C VAL A 348 -13.37 -10.60 -30.85
N GLU A 349 -12.73 -11.53 -31.55
CA GLU A 349 -11.26 -11.60 -31.57
C GLU A 349 -10.62 -10.36 -32.17
N ARG A 350 -11.23 -9.77 -33.21
CA ARG A 350 -10.73 -8.55 -33.85
C ARG A 350 -10.87 -7.36 -32.91
N GLU A 351 -12.03 -7.16 -32.32
CA GLU A 351 -12.29 -6.05 -31.39
C GLU A 351 -11.41 -6.16 -30.14
N MET A 352 -11.25 -7.37 -29.58
CA MET A 352 -10.39 -7.59 -28.41
C MET A 352 -8.91 -7.29 -28.70
N ARG A 353 -8.38 -7.77 -29.83
CA ARG A 353 -7.00 -7.45 -30.25
C ARG A 353 -6.82 -5.94 -30.45
N GLY A 354 -7.77 -5.29 -31.12
CA GLY A 354 -7.75 -3.85 -31.34
C GLY A 354 -7.81 -3.07 -30.03
N PHE A 355 -8.67 -3.49 -29.09
CA PHE A 355 -8.80 -2.87 -27.78
C PHE A 355 -7.54 -3.06 -26.93
N GLN A 356 -6.97 -4.27 -26.89
CA GLN A 356 -5.72 -4.54 -26.18
C GLN A 356 -4.59 -3.63 -26.66
N GLN A 357 -4.36 -3.53 -27.98
CA GLN A 357 -3.27 -2.73 -28.54
C GLN A 357 -3.45 -1.23 -28.31
N LYS A 358 -4.68 -0.72 -28.45
CA LYS A 358 -4.98 0.72 -28.37
C LYS A 358 -5.12 1.22 -26.94
N HIS A 359 -5.61 0.39 -26.02
CA HIS A 359 -6.16 0.87 -24.76
C HIS A 359 -5.50 0.25 -23.53
N VAL A 360 -5.38 -1.08 -23.47
CA VAL A 360 -5.00 -1.78 -22.22
C VAL A 360 -3.51 -2.15 -22.16
N LYS A 361 -2.90 -2.49 -23.30
CA LYS A 361 -1.47 -2.83 -23.45
C LYS A 361 -0.94 -3.82 -22.39
N GLY A 362 -1.73 -4.83 -22.05
CA GLY A 362 -1.36 -5.86 -21.07
C GLY A 362 -1.47 -5.44 -19.59
N ARG A 363 -2.02 -4.26 -19.30
CA ARG A 363 -2.11 -3.74 -17.93
C ARG A 363 -3.30 -4.25 -17.11
N LEU A 364 -4.25 -4.95 -17.71
CA LEU A 364 -5.42 -5.50 -17.02
C LEU A 364 -5.26 -7.02 -16.84
N ARG A 365 -5.35 -7.49 -15.60
CA ARG A 365 -5.43 -8.91 -15.26
C ARG A 365 -6.80 -9.26 -14.71
N LEU A 366 -7.35 -10.39 -15.15
CA LEU A 366 -8.59 -10.97 -14.62
C LEU A 366 -8.21 -12.25 -13.87
N SER A 367 -8.64 -12.36 -12.62
CA SER A 367 -8.47 -13.57 -11.81
C SER A 367 -9.84 -14.04 -11.34
N THR A 368 -10.31 -15.15 -11.90
CA THR A 368 -11.65 -15.68 -11.62
C THR A 368 -11.55 -16.85 -10.65
N HIS A 369 -12.38 -16.83 -9.61
CA HIS A 369 -12.38 -17.84 -8.55
C HIS A 369 -13.78 -18.36 -8.31
N ALA A 370 -13.89 -19.65 -7.97
CA ALA A 370 -15.17 -20.22 -7.53
C ALA A 370 -15.60 -19.63 -6.18
N ASN A 371 -16.91 -19.65 -5.91
CA ASN A 371 -17.45 -19.18 -4.64
C ASN A 371 -16.78 -19.91 -3.46
N GLY A 372 -16.41 -19.15 -2.43
CA GLY A 372 -15.78 -19.67 -1.22
C GLY A 372 -14.30 -20.06 -1.38
N THR A 373 -13.65 -19.77 -2.51
CA THR A 373 -12.23 -20.12 -2.72
C THR A 373 -11.27 -18.92 -2.63
N LEU A 374 -11.75 -17.70 -2.91
CA LEU A 374 -10.91 -16.51 -2.88
C LEU A 374 -10.97 -15.83 -1.51
N SER A 375 -9.82 -15.73 -0.84
CA SER A 375 -9.64 -14.93 0.37
C SER A 375 -8.62 -13.82 0.13
N VAL A 376 -8.54 -12.83 1.03
CA VAL A 376 -7.53 -11.76 0.92
C VAL A 376 -6.10 -12.31 1.00
N THR A 377 -5.87 -13.39 1.75
CA THR A 377 -4.57 -14.08 1.79
C THR A 377 -4.21 -14.67 0.43
N VAL A 378 -5.18 -15.29 -0.27
CA VAL A 378 -4.96 -15.81 -1.63
C VAL A 378 -4.70 -14.67 -2.61
N MET A 379 -5.41 -13.55 -2.50
CA MET A 379 -5.15 -12.36 -3.31
C MET A 379 -3.71 -11.87 -3.11
N LYS A 380 -3.24 -11.72 -1.86
CA LYS A 380 -1.85 -11.32 -1.55
C LYS A 380 -0.83 -12.24 -2.20
N ALA A 381 -1.01 -13.56 -2.07
CA ALA A 381 -0.11 -14.54 -2.66
C ALA A 381 -0.04 -14.46 -4.20
N LEU A 382 -1.18 -14.22 -4.87
CA LEU A 382 -1.22 -14.03 -6.33
C LEU A 382 -0.51 -12.74 -6.75
N LEU A 383 -0.72 -11.65 -6.01
CA LEU A 383 -0.04 -10.38 -6.27
C LEU A 383 1.48 -10.51 -6.08
N ASP A 384 1.94 -11.19 -5.02
CA ASP A 384 3.36 -11.45 -4.77
C ASP A 384 3.98 -12.30 -5.88
N LEU A 385 3.28 -13.34 -6.33
CA LEU A 385 3.74 -14.18 -7.43
C LEU A 385 3.97 -13.33 -8.68
N TRP A 386 2.97 -12.53 -9.05
CA TRP A 386 2.98 -11.66 -10.21
C TRP A 386 4.05 -10.56 -10.17
N GLU A 387 4.29 -10.01 -9.01
CA GLU A 387 5.37 -9.05 -8.78
C GLU A 387 6.74 -9.71 -9.00
N ARG A 388 6.94 -10.92 -8.48
CA ARG A 388 8.20 -11.68 -8.60
C ARG A 388 8.45 -12.22 -10.01
N THR A 389 7.43 -12.75 -10.68
CA THR A 389 7.59 -13.45 -11.97
C THR A 389 7.50 -12.52 -13.17
N GLU A 390 6.68 -11.47 -13.08
CA GLU A 390 6.32 -10.63 -14.23
C GLU A 390 6.61 -9.14 -13.96
N HIS A 391 7.17 -8.78 -12.80
CA HIS A 391 7.36 -7.39 -12.38
C HIS A 391 6.08 -6.56 -12.45
N PHE A 392 4.93 -7.20 -12.23
CA PHE A 392 3.64 -6.55 -12.26
C PHE A 392 3.26 -6.06 -10.87
N ILE A 393 3.36 -4.76 -10.67
CA ILE A 393 2.96 -4.08 -9.44
C ILE A 393 1.60 -3.43 -9.70
N PRO A 394 0.51 -3.84 -9.01
CA PRO A 394 -0.82 -3.30 -9.24
C PRO A 394 -0.95 -1.87 -8.68
N ASP A 395 -1.48 -0.97 -9.49
CA ASP A 395 -1.92 0.36 -9.04
C ASP A 395 -3.38 0.34 -8.53
N ALA A 396 -4.23 -0.51 -9.13
CA ALA A 396 -5.64 -0.64 -8.78
C ALA A 396 -6.06 -2.12 -8.65
N ILE A 397 -6.75 -2.46 -7.56
CA ILE A 397 -7.22 -3.80 -7.23
C ILE A 397 -8.73 -3.76 -7.07
N ILE A 398 -9.46 -4.33 -8.04
CA ILE A 398 -10.93 -4.36 -8.03
C ILE A 398 -11.39 -5.77 -7.62
N VAL A 399 -12.40 -5.84 -6.74
CA VAL A 399 -12.96 -7.10 -6.23
C VAL A 399 -14.47 -7.17 -6.49
N ASP A 400 -14.92 -8.18 -7.22
CA ASP A 400 -16.31 -8.43 -7.60
C ASP A 400 -16.77 -9.82 -7.10
N TYR A 401 -17.33 -10.00 -5.90
CA TYR A 401 -17.69 -9.00 -4.88
C TYR A 401 -17.06 -9.34 -3.52
N ALA A 402 -16.79 -8.31 -2.70
CA ALA A 402 -16.15 -8.44 -1.39
C ALA A 402 -16.89 -9.39 -0.42
N ASP A 403 -18.23 -9.35 -0.39
CA ASP A 403 -19.03 -10.15 0.55
C ASP A 403 -18.95 -11.67 0.27
N ILE A 404 -18.58 -12.07 -0.95
CA ILE A 404 -18.46 -13.48 -1.38
C ILE A 404 -17.06 -14.04 -1.09
N LEU A 405 -16.12 -13.19 -0.68
CA LEU A 405 -14.79 -13.65 -0.30
C LEU A 405 -14.88 -14.68 0.83
N ALA A 406 -14.07 -15.72 0.74
CA ALA A 406 -13.88 -16.67 1.82
C ALA A 406 -13.20 -15.98 3.02
N PRO A 407 -13.58 -16.32 4.26
CA PRO A 407 -12.81 -15.88 5.42
C PRO A 407 -11.39 -16.45 5.33
N CYS A 408 -10.41 -15.70 5.84
CA CYS A 408 -9.06 -16.24 5.89
C CYS A 408 -8.96 -17.29 7.02
N PRO A 409 -8.04 -18.27 6.93
CA PRO A 409 -7.98 -19.40 7.86
C PRO A 409 -7.91 -19.00 9.34
N ASP A 410 -7.26 -17.89 9.63
CA ASP A 410 -7.01 -17.40 10.98
C ASP A 410 -8.25 -16.81 11.68
N PHE A 411 -9.27 -16.40 10.92
CA PHE A 411 -10.56 -15.94 11.49
C PHE A 411 -11.78 -16.71 10.96
N ALA A 412 -11.58 -17.79 10.21
CA ALA A 412 -12.66 -18.61 9.66
C ALA A 412 -13.57 -19.26 10.72
N ARG A 413 -13.11 -19.38 11.97
CA ARG A 413 -13.88 -19.93 13.10
C ARG A 413 -14.71 -18.88 13.85
N MET A 414 -14.59 -17.59 13.50
CA MET A 414 -15.33 -16.51 14.17
C MET A 414 -16.80 -16.51 13.74
N GLU A 415 -17.65 -15.76 14.46
CA GLU A 415 -19.01 -15.47 14.00
C GLU A 415 -19.00 -14.72 12.66
N PHE A 416 -20.00 -14.96 11.81
CA PHE A 416 -20.10 -14.38 10.47
C PHE A 416 -19.89 -12.86 10.45
N ARG A 417 -20.51 -12.11 11.37
CA ARG A 417 -20.35 -10.64 11.43
C ARG A 417 -18.89 -10.22 11.69
N HIS A 418 -18.17 -10.95 12.53
CA HIS A 418 -16.76 -10.70 12.79
C HIS A 418 -15.90 -11.09 11.60
N GLN A 419 -16.25 -12.16 10.88
CA GLN A 419 -15.59 -12.53 9.64
C GLN A 419 -15.72 -11.43 8.59
N GLU A 420 -16.91 -10.87 8.37
CA GLU A 420 -17.13 -9.76 7.45
C GLU A 420 -16.25 -8.56 7.82
N ASN A 421 -16.30 -8.12 9.08
CA ASN A 421 -15.47 -7.01 9.54
C ASN A 421 -13.97 -7.24 9.28
N GLN A 422 -13.48 -8.46 9.54
CA GLN A 422 -12.08 -8.82 9.26
C GLN A 422 -11.74 -8.82 7.76
N LYS A 423 -12.65 -9.27 6.89
CA LYS A 423 -12.46 -9.19 5.42
C LYS A 423 -12.28 -7.74 4.97
N TRP A 424 -13.16 -6.84 5.41
CA TRP A 424 -13.11 -5.41 5.06
C TRP A 424 -11.85 -4.74 5.61
N GLN A 425 -11.45 -5.03 6.85
CA GLN A 425 -10.18 -4.55 7.43
C GLN A 425 -8.96 -5.04 6.64
N ARG A 426 -8.96 -6.29 6.17
CA ARG A 426 -7.87 -6.83 5.36
C ARG A 426 -7.80 -6.26 3.96
N LEU A 427 -8.94 -6.00 3.32
CA LEU A 427 -8.97 -5.29 2.05
C LEU A 427 -8.40 -3.87 2.21
N ARG A 428 -8.74 -3.17 3.31
CA ARG A 428 -8.13 -1.87 3.63
C ARG A 428 -6.62 -1.98 3.84
N ASN A 429 -6.17 -2.93 4.65
CA ASN A 429 -4.74 -3.18 4.87
C ASN A 429 -3.99 -3.49 3.56
N LEU A 430 -4.60 -4.25 2.65
CA LEU A 430 -4.02 -4.53 1.32
C LEU A 430 -3.77 -3.25 0.52
N SER A 431 -4.72 -2.31 0.49
CA SER A 431 -4.55 -1.02 -0.22
C SER A 431 -3.38 -0.19 0.35
N GLN A 432 -3.18 -0.24 1.67
CA GLN A 432 -2.12 0.49 2.37
C GLN A 432 -0.74 -0.14 2.15
N GLU A 433 -0.61 -1.46 2.33
CA GLU A 433 0.65 -2.18 2.15
C GLU A 433 1.18 -2.12 0.72
N ARG A 434 0.28 -2.12 -0.27
CA ARG A 434 0.63 -2.12 -1.70
C ARG A 434 0.65 -0.73 -2.33
N HIS A 435 0.33 0.32 -1.57
CA HIS A 435 0.17 1.69 -2.10
C HIS A 435 -0.73 1.74 -3.35
N SER A 436 -1.85 1.00 -3.30
CA SER A 436 -2.80 0.78 -4.41
C SER A 436 -4.20 1.27 -4.04
N LEU A 437 -5.06 1.44 -5.06
CA LEU A 437 -6.49 1.72 -4.92
C LEU A 437 -7.31 0.44 -4.82
#